data_AF-T1AUJ4-F1
#
_entry.id   AF-T1AUJ4-F1
#
_cell.length_a   1.000
_cell.length_b   1.000
_cell.length_c   1.000
_cell.angle_alpha   90.00
_cell.angle_beta   90.00
_cell.angle_gamma   90.00
#
_symmetry.space_group_name_H-M   'P 1'
#
loop_
_entity.id
_entity.type
_entity.pdbx_description
1 polymer ?
#
loop_
_entity_poly.entity_id
_entity_poly.type
_entity_poly.pdbx_seq_one_letter_code
_entity_poly.pdbx_strand_id
1 'polypeptide(L)'
;MTRFGIYKLVRRHTNALHRDRFTRQHHGISPHVFRHTTAMHLLESGVDVNVIRAWLGHVSLDTTNRYAEITLRTKEAAVAACLPPDSPAAEEPRRSLRWRDDQELLKWLQSL
;
A
#
# COMPACT_ATOMS: atom_id res chain seq x y z
N MET A 1 -29.66 7.51 -16.39
CA MET A 1 -28.91 8.11 -15.26
C MET A 1 -27.56 8.59 -15.77
N THR A 2 -27.21 9.87 -15.64
CA THR A 2 -25.93 10.40 -16.15
C THR A 2 -24.83 10.31 -15.07
N ARG A 3 -23.56 10.34 -15.49
CA ARG A 3 -22.40 10.40 -14.58
C ARG A 3 -22.59 11.48 -13.51
N PHE A 4 -22.95 12.69 -13.93
CA PHE A 4 -23.21 13.81 -13.02
C PHE A 4 -24.35 13.54 -12.03
N GLY A 5 -25.38 12.79 -12.43
CA GLY A 5 -26.46 12.35 -11.56
C GLY A 5 -25.98 11.46 -10.41
N ILE A 6 -25.09 10.51 -10.69
CA ILE A 6 -24.49 9.64 -9.66
C ILE A 6 -23.65 10.45 -8.68
N TYR A 7 -22.82 11.38 -9.17
CA TYR A 7 -22.04 12.26 -8.30
C TYR A 7 -22.94 13.12 -7.41
N LYS A 8 -24.03 13.67 -7.96
CA LYS A 8 -25.00 14.46 -7.20
C LYS A 8 -25.71 13.61 -6.13
N LEU A 9 -26.05 12.37 -6.46
CA LEU A 9 -26.67 11.43 -5.53
C LEU A 9 -25.72 11.08 -4.37
N VAL A 10 -24.48 10.68 -4.70
CA VAL A 10 -23.45 10.37 -3.70
C VAL A 10 -23.23 11.57 -2.78
N ARG A 11 -23.02 12.76 -3.34
CA ARG A 11 -22.83 13.99 -2.57
C ARG A 11 -24.02 14.31 -1.66
N ARG A 12 -25.26 14.08 -2.12
CA ARG A 12 -26.46 14.32 -1.32
C ARG A 12 -26.48 13.45 -0.06
N HIS A 13 -26.12 12.17 -0.18
CA HIS A 13 -26.12 11.24 0.95
C HIS A 13 -24.90 11.40 1.87
N THR A 14 -23.75 11.79 1.32
CA THR A 14 -22.52 11.97 2.09
C THR A 14 -22.45 13.33 2.79
N ASN A 15 -23.21 14.35 2.35
CA ASN A 15 -23.31 15.65 3.03
C ASN A 15 -23.75 15.55 4.50
N ALA A 16 -24.59 14.56 4.84
CA ALA A 16 -25.00 14.32 6.23
C ALA A 16 -23.84 13.79 7.10
N LEU A 17 -22.92 13.04 6.49
CA LEU A 17 -21.73 12.46 7.14
C LEU A 17 -20.60 13.49 7.28
N HIS A 18 -20.60 14.54 6.46
CA HIS A 18 -19.64 15.65 6.54
C HIS A 18 -19.78 16.56 7.76
N ARG A 19 -20.75 16.28 8.65
CA ARG A 19 -20.86 16.93 9.96
C ARG A 19 -19.72 16.53 10.91
N ASP A 20 -19.12 15.36 10.70
CA ASP A 20 -18.01 14.88 11.52
C ASP A 20 -16.67 15.48 11.05
N ARG A 21 -15.88 16.01 12.00
CA ARG A 21 -14.69 16.85 11.77
C ARG A 21 -13.62 16.13 10.92
N PHE A 22 -13.60 14.80 10.97
CA PHE A 22 -12.61 13.96 10.31
C PHE A 22 -12.77 13.92 8.77
N THR A 23 -14.01 13.97 8.28
CA THR A 23 -14.30 13.87 6.83
C THR A 23 -14.09 15.18 6.06
N ARG A 24 -13.81 16.28 6.77
CA ARG A 24 -13.60 17.61 6.18
C ARG A 24 -12.16 17.83 5.71
N GLN A 25 -11.20 17.06 6.24
CA GLN A 25 -9.78 17.16 5.89
C GLN A 25 -9.37 16.27 4.71
N HIS A 26 -10.11 15.20 4.45
CA HIS A 26 -9.91 14.36 3.26
C HIS A 26 -10.86 14.81 2.15
N HIS A 27 -10.32 14.96 0.93
CA HIS A 27 -11.06 15.27 -0.30
C HIS A 27 -12.41 14.53 -0.32
N GLY A 28 -13.51 15.27 -0.55
CA GLY A 28 -14.87 14.80 -0.28
C GLY A 28 -15.22 13.43 -0.87
N ILE A 29 -16.13 12.71 -0.20
CA ILE A 29 -16.55 11.36 -0.58
C ILE A 29 -17.15 11.40 -1.99
N SER A 30 -16.52 10.70 -2.93
CA SER A 30 -16.91 10.64 -4.34
C SER A 30 -17.03 9.18 -4.81
N PRO A 31 -17.68 8.91 -5.95
CA PRO A 31 -17.74 7.56 -6.53
C PRO A 31 -16.37 6.89 -6.70
N HIS A 32 -15.30 7.67 -6.92
CA HIS A 32 -13.94 7.14 -7.01
C HIS A 32 -13.41 6.61 -5.68
N VAL A 33 -13.83 7.18 -4.54
CA VAL A 33 -13.43 6.71 -3.20
C VAL A 33 -14.00 5.32 -2.95
N PHE A 34 -15.29 5.12 -3.21
CA PHE A 34 -15.93 3.79 -3.09
C PHE A 34 -15.23 2.75 -3.95
N ARG A 35 -14.93 3.08 -5.22
CA ARG A 35 -14.21 2.18 -6.12
C ARG A 35 -12.82 1.82 -5.57
N HIS A 36 -12.12 2.79 -4.98
CA HIS A 36 -10.81 2.56 -4.39
C HIS A 36 -10.90 1.66 -3.14
N THR A 37 -11.85 1.92 -2.25
CA THR A 37 -12.08 1.12 -1.05
C THR A 37 -12.47 -0.33 -1.38
N THR A 38 -13.36 -0.54 -2.36
CA THR A 38 -13.71 -1.90 -2.81
C THR A 38 -12.52 -2.65 -3.39
N ALA A 39 -11.71 -1.98 -4.22
CA ALA A 39 -10.49 -2.59 -4.77
C ALA A 39 -9.50 -2.99 -3.68
N MET A 40 -9.31 -2.14 -2.67
CA MET A 40 -8.44 -2.43 -1.53
C MET A 40 -8.94 -3.60 -0.70
N HIS A 41 -10.22 -3.68 -0.38
CA HIS A 41 -10.76 -4.81 0.36
C HIS A 41 -10.63 -6.15 -0.39
N LEU A 42 -10.86 -6.13 -1.71
CA LEU A 42 -10.63 -7.32 -2.54
C LEU A 42 -9.15 -7.72 -2.53
N LEU A 43 -8.24 -6.75 -2.59
CA LEU A 43 -6.81 -7.04 -2.53
C LEU A 43 -6.37 -7.56 -1.16
N GLU A 44 -6.86 -6.98 -0.06
CA GLU A 44 -6.58 -7.40 1.32
C GLU A 44 -7.08 -8.82 1.62
N SER A 45 -8.20 -9.21 1.00
CA SER A 45 -8.74 -10.57 1.07
C SER A 45 -7.96 -11.58 0.20
N GLY A 46 -6.89 -11.14 -0.48
CA GLY A 46 -6.00 -12.00 -1.27
C GLY A 46 -6.49 -12.27 -2.69
N VAL A 47 -7.46 -11.50 -3.21
CA VAL A 47 -7.90 -11.63 -4.59
C VAL A 47 -6.81 -11.11 -5.53
N ASP A 48 -6.52 -11.88 -6.58
CA ASP A 48 -5.51 -11.53 -7.57
C ASP A 48 -5.80 -10.17 -8.24
N VAL A 49 -4.75 -9.37 -8.40
CA VAL A 49 -4.81 -8.00 -8.95
C VAL A 49 -5.42 -7.98 -10.37
N ASN A 50 -5.21 -9.02 -11.17
CA ASN A 50 -5.80 -9.15 -12.50
C ASN A 50 -7.30 -9.42 -12.46
N VAL A 51 -7.77 -10.16 -11.45
CA VAL A 51 -9.20 -10.40 -11.22
C VAL A 51 -9.88 -9.10 -10.80
N ILE A 52 -9.28 -8.35 -9.87
CA ILE A 52 -9.77 -7.04 -9.44
C ILE A 52 -9.82 -6.06 -10.62
N ARG A 53 -8.78 -6.04 -11.46
CA ARG A 53 -8.74 -5.23 -12.69
C ARG A 53 -9.92 -5.56 -13.62
N ALA A 54 -10.15 -6.85 -13.87
CA ALA A 54 -11.24 -7.32 -14.72
C ALA A 54 -12.62 -6.95 -14.16
N TRP A 55 -12.82 -7.15 -12.86
CA TRP A 55 -14.06 -6.79 -12.15
C TRP A 55 -14.35 -5.29 -12.18
N LEU A 56 -13.33 -4.46 -12.05
CA LEU A 56 -13.49 -3.01 -12.07
C LEU A 56 -13.55 -2.46 -13.51
N GLY A 57 -13.09 -3.20 -14.52
CA GLY A 57 -13.07 -2.76 -15.91
C GLY A 57 -12.00 -1.70 -16.20
N HIS A 58 -10.84 -1.78 -15.52
CA HIS A 58 -9.72 -0.88 -15.81
C HIS A 58 -9.04 -1.26 -17.13
N VAL A 59 -9.07 -0.34 -18.11
CA VAL A 59 -8.34 -0.48 -19.38
C VAL A 59 -6.81 -0.47 -19.15
N SER A 60 -6.32 0.29 -18.17
CA SER A 60 -4.89 0.39 -17.85
C SER A 60 -4.50 -0.32 -16.55
N LEU A 61 -3.34 -0.98 -16.56
CA LEU A 61 -2.70 -1.59 -15.39
C LEU A 61 -2.14 -0.54 -14.42
N ASP A 62 -1.87 0.67 -14.89
CA ASP A 62 -1.25 1.75 -14.11
C ASP A 62 -2.09 2.13 -12.87
N THR A 63 -3.41 2.25 -13.04
CA THR A 63 -4.33 2.54 -11.92
C THR A 63 -4.47 1.39 -10.93
N THR A 64 -4.09 0.18 -11.32
CA THR A 64 -4.23 -1.04 -10.51
C THR A 64 -2.91 -1.39 -9.81
N ASN A 65 -1.76 -1.06 -10.40
CA ASN A 65 -0.45 -1.23 -9.78
C ASN A 65 -0.34 -0.45 -8.47
N ARG A 66 -1.02 0.71 -8.40
CA ARG A 66 -1.18 1.48 -7.16
C ARG A 66 -1.83 0.69 -6.02
N TYR A 67 -2.67 -0.31 -6.29
CA TYR A 67 -3.22 -1.16 -5.23
C TYR A 67 -2.15 -2.14 -4.71
N ALA A 68 -1.39 -2.78 -5.62
CA ALA A 68 -0.36 -3.75 -5.28
C ALA A 68 0.78 -3.15 -4.44
N GLU A 69 1.13 -1.88 -4.69
CA GLU A 69 2.22 -1.21 -3.97
C GLU A 69 1.90 -0.89 -2.50
N ILE A 70 0.62 -0.83 -2.14
CA ILE A 70 0.16 -0.33 -0.83
C ILE A 70 0.08 -1.44 0.24
N THR A 71 0.08 -2.72 -0.15
CA THR A 71 -0.04 -3.81 0.83
C THR A 71 1.29 -4.07 1.54
N LEU A 72 1.45 -3.46 2.72
CA LEU A 72 2.52 -3.75 3.68
C LEU A 72 2.67 -5.25 3.94
N ARG A 73 1.56 -6.00 4.00
CA ARG A 73 1.55 -7.45 4.25
C ARG A 73 2.30 -8.28 3.19
N THR A 74 2.20 -7.90 1.91
CA THR A 74 2.94 -8.58 0.83
C THR A 74 4.42 -8.25 0.88
N LYS A 75 4.75 -6.99 1.25
CA LYS A 75 6.13 -6.57 1.50
C LYS A 75 6.73 -7.30 2.71
N GLU A 76 5.97 -7.42 3.80
CA GLU A 76 6.34 -8.18 5.01
C GLU A 76 6.54 -9.66 4.70
N ALA A 77 5.65 -10.28 3.92
CA ALA A 77 5.78 -11.68 3.50
C ALA A 77 7.00 -11.89 2.60
N ALA A 78 7.29 -10.98 1.67
CA ALA A 78 8.48 -11.04 0.84
C ALA A 78 9.76 -10.85 1.65
N VAL A 79 9.77 -9.93 2.62
CA VAL A 79 10.88 -9.74 3.56
C VAL A 79 11.09 -11.00 4.39
N ALA A 80 10.02 -11.60 4.92
CA ALA A 80 10.07 -12.84 5.69
C ALA A 80 10.59 -14.02 4.84
N ALA A 81 10.18 -14.13 3.58
CA ALA A 81 10.66 -15.16 2.67
C ALA A 81 12.13 -15.00 2.25
N CYS A 82 12.64 -13.77 2.28
CA CYS A 82 14.05 -13.46 2.03
C CYS A 82 14.94 -13.56 3.28
N LEU A 83 14.38 -13.84 4.46
CA LEU A 83 15.20 -14.15 5.63
C LEU A 83 15.77 -15.58 5.49
N PRO A 84 17.09 -15.79 5.59
CA PRO A 84 17.68 -17.12 5.53
C PRO A 84 17.22 -17.98 6.72
N PRO A 85 16.93 -19.28 6.51
CA PRO A 85 16.32 -20.16 7.51
C PRO A 85 17.18 -20.44 8.75
N ASP A 86 18.49 -20.17 8.72
CA ASP A 86 19.43 -20.50 9.80
C ASP A 86 20.48 -19.39 10.05
N SER A 87 20.07 -18.12 10.07
CA SER A 87 20.95 -17.09 10.62
C SER A 87 20.78 -17.07 12.15
N PRO A 88 21.84 -17.19 12.97
CA PRO A 88 21.79 -17.01 14.42
C PRO A 88 21.55 -15.53 14.82
N ALA A 89 20.67 -14.83 14.10
CA ALA A 89 20.42 -13.41 14.21
C ALA A 89 19.19 -13.07 15.08
N ALA A 90 18.69 -14.05 15.84
CA ALA A 90 17.61 -13.86 16.80
C ALA A 90 18.09 -13.46 18.21
N GLU A 91 19.40 -13.58 18.53
CA GLU A 91 19.90 -13.29 19.88
C GLU A 91 21.02 -12.24 19.98
N GLU A 92 21.71 -11.89 18.90
CA GLU A 92 22.63 -10.75 18.99
C GLU A 92 21.87 -9.45 18.73
N PRO A 93 21.79 -8.52 19.71
CA PRO A 93 21.28 -7.19 19.43
C PRO A 93 22.15 -6.65 18.30
N ARG A 94 21.55 -6.43 17.13
CA ARG A 94 22.25 -5.83 15.98
C ARG A 94 22.93 -4.58 16.50
N ARG A 95 24.23 -4.70 16.80
CA ARG A 95 25.02 -3.56 17.23
C ARG A 95 24.81 -2.55 16.11
N SER A 96 24.34 -1.38 16.48
CA SER A 96 24.36 -0.19 15.64
C SER A 96 25.83 0.11 15.35
N LEU A 97 26.47 -0.70 14.50
CA LEU A 97 27.73 -0.39 13.88
C LEU A 97 27.34 0.62 12.82
N ARG A 98 27.44 1.91 13.17
CA ARG A 98 27.57 2.96 12.18
C ARG A 98 28.69 2.46 11.26
N TRP A 99 28.37 2.18 10.00
CA TRP A 99 29.31 1.63 9.02
C TRP A 99 30.63 2.43 8.89
N ARG A 100 30.64 3.68 9.37
CA ARG A 100 31.83 4.54 9.49
C ARG A 100 32.82 4.13 10.58
N ASP A 101 32.36 3.36 11.57
CA ASP A 101 33.16 2.89 12.70
C ASP A 101 33.71 1.48 12.43
N ASP A 102 33.32 0.85 11.32
CA ASP A 102 33.82 -0.46 10.88
C ASP A 102 35.14 -0.30 10.11
N GLN A 103 36.25 -0.45 10.85
CA GLN A 103 37.61 -0.32 10.33
C GLN A 103 37.97 -1.41 9.31
N GLU A 104 37.37 -2.59 9.39
CA GLU A 104 37.60 -3.68 8.45
C GLU A 104 36.95 -3.36 7.10
N LEU A 105 35.70 -2.88 7.13
CA LEU A 105 34.96 -2.45 5.94
C LEU A 105 35.67 -1.29 5.23
N LEU A 106 36.15 -0.29 5.98
CA LEU A 106 36.86 0.85 5.42
C LEU A 106 38.19 0.45 4.75
N LYS A 107 38.93 -0.48 5.33
CA LYS A 107 40.18 -1.00 4.72
C LYS A 107 39.91 -1.75 3.42
N TRP A 108 38.85 -2.55 3.38
CA TRP A 108 38.45 -3.26 2.17
C TRP A 108 38.05 -2.29 1.04
N LEU A 109 37.23 -1.27 1.35
CA LEU A 109 36.82 -0.25 0.37
C LEU A 109 38.00 0.55 -0.19
N GLN A 110 39.05 0.76 0.61
CA GLN A 110 40.28 1.45 0.17
C GLN A 110 41.20 0.57 -0.68
N SER A 111 40.98 -0.75 -0.69
CA SER A 111 41.78 -1.72 -1.47
C SER A 111 41.22 -2.01 -2.87
N LEU A 112 40.04 -1.49 -3.18
CA LEU A 112 39.37 -1.56 -4.48
C LEU A 112 39.77 -0.38 -5.37
#